data_AF-A0A401GQB0-F1
#
_entry.id   AF-A0A401GQB0-F1
#
_cell.length_a   1.000
_cell.length_b   1.000
_cell.length_c   1.000
_cell.angle_alpha   90.00
_cell.angle_beta   90.00
_cell.angle_gamma   90.00
#
_symmetry.space_group_name_H-M   'P 1'
#
loop_
_entity.id
_entity.type
_entity.pdbx_description
1 polymer ?
#
loop_
_entity_poly.entity_id
_entity_poly.type
_entity_poly.pdbx_seq_one_letter_code
_entity_poly.pdbx_strand_id
1 'polypeptide(L)'
;MLEYFLGERGYKLTTRDSLHRRFGNALLWYSNLVNATDRHIQSILERARPPPLRDASTPPAAERAERLPTFQASNDAEEGIEPDPENVQQPEGTPFSGASHGERPSEYLRARCPLCFGGTTCSSEDGIPDIIVCIDACFTQKRRKGQGGGRDDPRHASDNRPHRTQPTVEEEDEYEPGLKLPRSVLNGCHESFLAADEKRQKASTQLFADTGLMTLLCRHDRVLWLVNMTSAGEKQYYALTLIRRLFDNLPASMTVSILYDIGCQLHRSCIKFGFLHDVIDCITFAILIFHAYGHQWPCQLIYHPRKGIGFGLTDGEGCERFWSAIRKLIPSLRVSRYHQHLFILDTQVKHLDEESMSGLGH
;
A
#
# COMPACT_ATOMS: atom_id res chain seq x y z
N MET A 1 -19.51 -12.04 -29.62
CA MET A 1 -18.67 -12.96 -30.42
C MET A 1 -18.89 -14.45 -30.05
N LEU A 2 -19.20 -14.83 -28.80
CA LEU A 2 -19.60 -16.21 -28.45
C LEU A 2 -21.14 -16.43 -28.41
N GLU A 3 -21.90 -15.49 -27.88
CA GLU A 3 -23.37 -15.56 -27.83
C GLU A 3 -24.01 -15.60 -29.22
N TYR A 4 -23.46 -14.82 -30.15
CA TYR A 4 -23.84 -14.84 -31.56
C TYR A 4 -23.59 -16.21 -32.19
N PHE A 5 -22.40 -16.79 -31.97
CA PHE A 5 -22.03 -18.11 -32.46
C PHE A 5 -22.92 -19.24 -31.92
N LEU A 6 -23.28 -19.18 -30.63
CA LEU A 6 -24.22 -20.14 -30.02
C LEU A 6 -25.64 -19.96 -30.55
N GLY A 7 -26.04 -18.71 -30.81
CA GLY A 7 -27.31 -18.36 -31.45
C GLY A 7 -27.43 -18.92 -32.86
N GLU A 8 -26.39 -18.82 -33.69
CA GLU A 8 -26.37 -19.42 -35.05
C GLU A 8 -26.47 -20.95 -35.03
N ARG A 9 -26.10 -21.60 -33.91
CA ARG A 9 -26.23 -23.05 -33.72
C ARG A 9 -27.53 -23.47 -33.03
N GLY A 10 -28.49 -22.56 -32.86
CA GLY A 10 -29.81 -22.86 -32.31
C GLY A 10 -29.87 -22.90 -30.78
N TYR A 11 -28.79 -22.58 -30.07
CA TYR A 11 -28.80 -22.49 -28.61
C TYR A 11 -29.37 -21.12 -28.17
N LYS A 12 -30.56 -21.13 -27.58
CA LYS A 12 -31.21 -19.91 -27.05
C LYS A 12 -30.81 -19.68 -25.60
N LEU A 13 -30.03 -18.63 -25.36
CA LEU A 13 -29.76 -18.13 -24.01
C LEU A 13 -30.96 -17.32 -23.53
N THR A 14 -31.46 -17.62 -22.32
CA THR A 14 -32.66 -16.98 -21.76
C THR A 14 -32.47 -15.50 -21.43
N THR A 15 -31.24 -15.09 -21.12
CA THR A 15 -30.88 -13.68 -20.91
C THR A 15 -29.53 -13.36 -21.56
N ARG A 16 -29.41 -12.12 -22.05
CA ARG A 16 -28.23 -11.58 -22.73
C ARG A 16 -26.96 -11.50 -21.85
N ASP A 17 -27.10 -11.68 -20.53
CA ASP A 17 -25.97 -11.68 -19.58
C ASP A 17 -25.70 -13.06 -18.95
N SER A 18 -26.44 -14.09 -19.35
CA SER A 18 -26.36 -15.42 -18.71
C SER A 18 -24.97 -16.04 -18.81
N LEU A 19 -24.29 -15.90 -19.95
CA LEU A 19 -22.93 -16.39 -20.12
C LEU A 19 -21.92 -15.55 -19.36
N HIS A 20 -22.00 -14.21 -19.43
CA HIS A 20 -21.09 -13.34 -18.67
C HIS A 20 -21.15 -13.60 -17.17
N ARG A 21 -22.34 -13.82 -16.60
CA ARG A 21 -22.48 -14.18 -15.18
C ARG A 21 -21.90 -15.55 -14.87
N ARG A 22 -22.16 -16.56 -15.72
CA ARG A 22 -21.63 -17.92 -15.51
C ARG A 22 -20.11 -17.97 -15.61
N PHE A 23 -19.53 -17.34 -16.64
CA PHE A 23 -18.08 -17.25 -16.77
C PHE A 23 -17.46 -16.40 -15.67
N GLY A 24 -18.09 -15.29 -15.26
CA GLY A 24 -17.64 -14.48 -14.14
C GLY A 24 -17.62 -15.28 -12.82
N ASN A 25 -18.66 -16.05 -12.54
CA ASN A 25 -18.70 -16.93 -11.37
C ASN A 25 -17.66 -18.05 -11.47
N ALA A 26 -17.51 -18.68 -12.63
CA ALA A 26 -16.52 -19.73 -12.84
C ALA A 26 -15.09 -19.21 -12.64
N LEU A 27 -14.78 -18.01 -13.16
CA LEU A 27 -13.50 -17.35 -12.96
C LEU A 27 -13.26 -17.04 -11.47
N LEU A 28 -14.28 -16.53 -10.77
CA LEU A 28 -14.17 -16.28 -9.32
C LEU A 28 -13.88 -17.57 -8.53
N TRP A 29 -14.57 -18.66 -8.84
CA TRP A 29 -14.33 -19.97 -8.23
C TRP A 29 -12.93 -20.49 -8.54
N TYR A 30 -12.48 -20.39 -9.78
CA TYR A 30 -11.13 -20.76 -10.18
C TYR A 30 -10.08 -19.95 -9.40
N SER A 31 -10.22 -18.63 -9.35
CA SER A 31 -9.30 -17.77 -8.58
C SER A 31 -9.29 -18.12 -7.09
N ASN A 32 -10.45 -18.42 -6.50
CA ASN A 32 -10.54 -18.85 -5.10
C ASN A 32 -9.81 -20.19 -4.87
N LEU A 33 -9.94 -21.14 -5.79
CA LEU A 33 -9.29 -22.43 -5.72
C LEU A 33 -7.76 -22.30 -5.83
N VAL A 34 -7.28 -21.51 -6.80
CA VAL A 34 -5.84 -21.21 -6.96
C VAL A 34 -5.30 -20.56 -5.67
N ASN A 35 -5.94 -19.49 -5.19
CA ASN A 35 -5.53 -18.82 -3.94
C ASN A 35 -5.58 -19.77 -2.70
N ALA A 36 -6.52 -20.72 -2.65
CA ALA A 36 -6.59 -21.70 -1.56
C ALA A 36 -5.44 -22.72 -1.66
N THR A 37 -5.12 -23.14 -2.88
CA THR A 37 -4.02 -24.06 -3.17
C THR A 37 -2.68 -23.44 -2.84
N ASP A 38 -2.44 -22.19 -3.27
CA ASP A 38 -1.21 -21.46 -2.99
C ASP A 38 -1.00 -21.27 -1.49
N ARG A 39 -2.07 -20.89 -0.76
CA ARG A 39 -2.01 -20.80 0.72
C ARG A 39 -1.68 -22.14 1.38
N HIS A 40 -2.25 -23.23 0.87
CA HIS A 40 -1.97 -24.55 1.39
C HIS A 40 -0.51 -24.96 1.14
N ILE A 41 -0.01 -24.76 -0.08
CA ILE A 41 1.39 -25.02 -0.45
C ILE A 41 2.34 -24.17 0.40
N GLN A 42 2.07 -22.87 0.55
CA GLN A 42 2.88 -21.98 1.39
C GLN A 42 2.93 -22.48 2.84
N SER A 43 1.80 -22.87 3.43
CA SER A 43 1.77 -23.42 4.78
C SER A 43 2.62 -24.69 4.92
N ILE A 44 2.64 -25.56 3.90
CA ILE A 44 3.51 -26.74 3.89
C ILE A 44 4.98 -26.34 3.79
N LEU A 45 5.33 -25.42 2.89
CA LEU A 45 6.69 -24.94 2.70
C LEU A 45 7.23 -24.25 3.96
N GLU A 46 6.41 -23.47 4.65
CA GLU A 46 6.76 -22.82 5.92
C GLU A 46 7.08 -23.84 7.01
N ARG A 47 6.28 -24.91 7.12
CA ARG A 47 6.53 -26.02 8.06
C ARG A 47 7.78 -26.82 7.72
N ALA A 48 8.10 -26.94 6.43
CA ALA A 48 9.27 -27.68 5.95
C ALA A 48 10.56 -26.85 5.97
N ARG A 49 10.47 -25.53 6.11
CA ARG A 49 11.63 -24.64 6.09
C ARG A 49 12.45 -24.85 7.37
N PRO A 50 13.73 -25.23 7.28
CA PRO A 50 14.57 -25.30 8.46
C PRO A 50 14.68 -23.90 9.09
N PRO A 51 14.87 -23.82 10.43
CA PRO A 51 15.17 -22.54 11.08
C PRO A 51 16.40 -21.92 10.40
N PRO A 52 16.46 -20.58 10.30
CA PRO A 52 17.62 -19.92 9.73
C PRO A 52 18.89 -20.44 10.43
N LEU A 53 19.88 -20.84 9.64
CA LEU A 53 21.18 -21.23 10.15
C LEU A 53 21.71 -20.05 10.96
N ARG A 54 21.78 -20.20 12.29
CA ARG A 54 22.52 -19.28 13.13
C ARG A 54 23.96 -19.27 12.62
N ASP A 55 24.49 -18.10 12.29
CA ASP A 55 25.91 -17.97 11.98
C ASP A 55 26.74 -18.63 13.09
N ALA A 56 27.70 -19.46 12.68
CA ALA A 56 28.51 -20.31 13.54
C ALA A 56 29.52 -19.54 14.44
N SER A 57 29.27 -18.26 14.71
CA SER A 57 30.15 -17.35 15.45
C SER A 57 29.70 -17.04 16.88
N THR A 58 28.64 -17.69 17.38
CA THR A 58 28.22 -17.53 18.79
C THR A 58 28.47 -18.80 19.60
N PRO A 59 29.33 -18.80 20.64
CA PRO A 59 29.56 -19.99 21.45
C PRO A 59 28.31 -20.36 22.27
N PRO A 60 28.01 -21.66 22.46
CA PRO A 60 26.78 -22.08 23.12
C PRO A 60 26.83 -21.73 24.61
N ALA A 61 25.87 -20.90 25.05
CA ALA A 61 25.60 -20.70 26.46
C ALA A 61 25.01 -22.01 27.04
N ALA A 62 25.59 -22.46 28.15
CA ALA A 62 25.32 -23.72 28.82
C ALA A 62 23.82 -23.96 29.08
N GLU A 63 23.37 -25.17 28.74
CA GLU A 63 22.07 -25.71 29.12
C GLU A 63 21.92 -25.73 30.64
N ARG A 64 20.90 -25.04 31.16
CA ARG A 64 20.39 -25.27 32.50
C ARG A 64 19.02 -25.92 32.38
N ALA A 65 19.00 -27.24 32.56
CA ALA A 65 17.80 -28.05 32.63
C ALA A 65 16.90 -27.58 33.78
N GLU A 66 15.73 -27.03 33.45
CA GLU A 66 14.62 -26.92 34.40
C GLU A 66 13.57 -27.99 34.08
N ARG A 67 13.27 -28.77 35.12
CA ARG A 67 12.35 -29.90 35.13
C ARG A 67 10.90 -29.45 34.93
N LEU A 68 10.19 -30.08 34.00
CA LEU A 68 8.72 -30.10 33.99
C LEU A 68 8.19 -30.96 35.17
N PRO A 69 7.14 -30.54 35.88
CA PRO A 69 6.32 -31.45 36.66
C PRO A 69 5.26 -32.12 35.77
N THR A 70 5.24 -33.44 35.87
CA THR A 70 4.22 -34.38 35.39
C THR A 70 2.83 -34.02 35.94
N PHE A 71 1.82 -33.91 35.08
CA PHE A 71 0.42 -33.96 35.50
C PHE A 71 -0.24 -35.21 34.91
N GLN A 72 -0.85 -35.99 35.80
CA GLN A 72 -1.44 -37.30 35.56
C GLN A 72 -2.73 -37.19 34.74
N ALA A 73 -2.90 -38.14 33.82
CA ALA A 73 -4.14 -38.37 33.11
C ALA A 73 -5.14 -39.11 34.00
N SER A 74 -6.38 -38.63 34.04
CA SER A 74 -7.56 -39.42 34.41
C SER A 74 -8.64 -39.16 33.37
N ASN A 75 -8.98 -40.21 32.63
CA ASN A 75 -10.15 -40.30 31.78
C ASN A 75 -11.40 -40.43 32.65
N ASP A 76 -12.51 -39.79 32.26
CA ASP A 76 -13.85 -40.37 32.43
C ASP A 76 -14.85 -39.75 31.43
N ALA A 77 -15.46 -40.66 30.67
CA ALA A 77 -16.78 -40.78 30.05
C ALA A 77 -17.55 -39.58 29.41
N GLU A 78 -18.17 -39.96 28.29
CA GLU A 78 -19.07 -39.26 27.37
C GLU A 78 -20.38 -38.78 27.99
N GLU A 79 -20.94 -37.67 27.48
CA GLU A 79 -22.38 -37.56 27.20
C GLU A 79 -22.63 -36.49 26.11
N GLY A 80 -23.47 -36.84 25.12
CA GLY A 80 -23.73 -36.05 23.92
C GLY A 80 -24.86 -35.03 24.07
N ILE A 81 -24.71 -33.88 23.41
CA ILE A 81 -25.78 -32.90 23.17
C ILE A 81 -25.58 -32.31 21.77
N GLU A 82 -26.62 -32.38 20.92
CA GLU A 82 -26.68 -31.81 19.56
C GLU A 82 -26.66 -30.26 19.58
N PRO A 83 -26.11 -29.57 18.57
CA PRO A 83 -26.06 -28.10 18.56
C PRO A 83 -27.28 -27.47 17.87
N ASP A 84 -27.97 -26.59 18.61
CA ASP A 84 -28.99 -25.65 18.12
C ASP A 84 -28.31 -24.47 17.37
N PRO A 85 -28.83 -23.96 16.24
CA PRO A 85 -28.07 -23.12 15.32
C PRO A 85 -28.38 -21.63 15.54
N GLU A 86 -27.92 -21.03 16.63
CA GLU A 86 -28.11 -19.58 16.84
C GLU A 86 -27.05 -18.95 17.76
N ASN A 87 -25.75 -19.04 17.41
CA ASN A 87 -24.74 -18.11 17.93
C ASN A 87 -23.44 -18.11 17.09
N VAL A 88 -23.45 -17.47 15.91
CA VAL A 88 -22.21 -17.14 15.20
C VAL A 88 -21.66 -15.86 15.80
N GLN A 89 -20.94 -15.97 16.92
CA GLN A 89 -20.08 -14.91 17.41
C GLN A 89 -18.93 -14.72 16.41
N GLN A 90 -18.97 -13.58 15.72
CA GLN A 90 -17.86 -13.07 14.93
C GLN A 90 -16.63 -12.94 15.84
N PRO A 91 -15.41 -13.31 15.40
CA PRO A 91 -14.24 -13.06 16.21
C PRO A 91 -14.02 -11.54 16.25
N GLU A 92 -14.29 -10.95 17.41
CA GLU A 92 -13.93 -9.58 17.74
C GLU A 92 -12.42 -9.40 17.53
N GLY A 93 -12.06 -8.28 16.90
CA GLY A 93 -10.70 -7.96 16.52
C GLY A 93 -9.75 -8.05 17.71
N THR A 94 -8.80 -8.97 17.62
CA THR A 94 -7.64 -9.01 18.51
C THR A 94 -6.92 -7.66 18.50
N PRO A 95 -6.55 -7.12 19.66
CA PRO A 95 -5.76 -5.89 19.73
C PRO A 95 -4.45 -6.08 18.97
N PHE A 96 -4.05 -5.09 18.18
CA PHE A 96 -2.75 -5.03 17.50
C PHE A 96 -1.62 -5.03 18.56
N SER A 97 -1.18 -6.23 18.93
CA SER A 97 0.02 -6.44 19.75
C SER A 97 1.23 -6.56 18.83
N GLY A 98 2.29 -5.83 19.18
CA GLY A 98 3.47 -5.54 18.35
C GLY A 98 4.03 -6.74 17.58
N ALA A 99 4.16 -6.58 16.26
CA ALA A 99 4.87 -7.53 15.43
C ALA A 99 6.34 -7.54 15.83
N SER A 100 6.87 -8.71 16.18
CA SER A 100 8.30 -8.92 16.28
C SER A 100 8.92 -8.66 14.90
N HIS A 101 9.60 -7.53 14.73
CA HIS A 101 10.34 -7.23 13.51
C HIS A 101 11.42 -8.30 13.32
N GLY A 102 11.23 -9.19 12.35
CA GLY A 102 12.24 -10.20 12.00
C GLY A 102 13.46 -9.55 11.34
N GLU A 103 14.55 -10.31 11.25
CA GLU A 103 15.81 -9.88 10.62
C GLU A 103 15.69 -9.63 9.10
N ARG A 104 14.52 -9.86 8.49
CA ARG A 104 14.27 -9.73 7.05
C ARG A 104 12.86 -9.21 6.75
N PRO A 105 12.63 -8.66 5.54
CA PRO A 105 11.28 -8.28 5.10
C PRO A 105 10.26 -9.43 5.14
N SER A 106 8.99 -9.07 5.29
CA SER A 106 7.87 -10.02 5.34
C SER A 106 7.82 -10.98 4.14
N GLU A 107 7.19 -12.15 4.31
CA GLU A 107 6.84 -13.07 3.21
C GLU A 107 6.13 -12.33 2.07
N TYR A 108 5.19 -11.45 2.44
CA TYR A 108 4.40 -10.67 1.50
C TYR A 108 5.28 -9.81 0.57
N LEU A 109 6.18 -9.01 1.13
CA LEU A 109 7.05 -8.15 0.33
C LEU A 109 8.02 -8.96 -0.52
N ARG A 110 8.59 -10.04 0.04
CA ARG A 110 9.48 -10.96 -0.69
C ARG A 110 8.79 -11.59 -1.90
N ALA A 111 7.53 -11.99 -1.78
CA ALA A 111 6.74 -12.51 -2.88
C ALA A 111 6.39 -11.44 -3.92
N ARG A 112 6.21 -10.18 -3.50
CA ARG A 112 5.90 -9.07 -4.41
C ARG A 112 7.08 -8.64 -5.26
N CYS A 113 8.28 -8.52 -4.67
CA CYS A 113 9.48 -8.15 -5.40
C CYS A 113 10.73 -8.79 -4.79
N PRO A 114 11.17 -9.95 -5.30
CA PRO A 114 12.38 -10.62 -4.80
C PRO A 114 13.64 -9.76 -4.91
N LEU A 115 13.74 -8.89 -5.92
CA LEU A 115 14.89 -7.99 -6.09
C LEU A 115 14.97 -6.90 -5.01
N CYS A 116 13.84 -6.39 -4.52
CA CYS A 116 13.84 -5.37 -3.46
C CYS A 116 13.94 -5.98 -2.06
N PHE A 117 13.33 -7.16 -1.85
CA PHE A 117 13.05 -7.65 -0.49
C PHE A 117 13.66 -9.02 -0.20
N GLY A 118 14.24 -9.70 -1.20
CA GLY A 118 14.78 -11.06 -1.08
C GLY A 118 16.20 -11.12 -0.52
N GLY A 119 16.91 -10.00 -0.45
CA GLY A 119 18.26 -9.93 0.10
C GLY A 119 18.32 -10.21 1.61
N THR A 120 19.46 -10.72 2.08
CA THR A 120 19.73 -11.05 3.50
C THR A 120 20.46 -9.93 4.26
N THR A 121 20.99 -8.93 3.56
CA THR A 121 21.79 -7.86 4.15
C THR A 121 21.07 -6.52 4.00
N CYS A 122 20.82 -5.83 5.11
CA CYS A 122 20.62 -4.39 5.08
C CYS A 122 21.97 -3.76 4.72
N SER A 123 22.05 -3.10 3.58
CA SER A 123 23.28 -2.48 3.09
C SER A 123 23.68 -1.37 4.06
N SER A 124 24.76 -1.62 4.80
CA SER A 124 25.39 -0.65 5.71
C SER A 124 26.42 0.21 4.97
N GLU A 125 26.18 0.49 3.69
CA GLU A 125 27.02 1.41 2.93
C GLU A 125 26.46 2.82 3.07
N ASP A 126 27.29 3.74 3.60
CA ASP A 126 26.89 5.09 3.99
C ASP A 126 26.09 5.81 2.89
N GLY A 127 24.78 5.94 3.11
CA GLY A 127 23.87 6.77 2.31
C GLY A 127 23.12 6.06 1.16
N ILE A 128 23.28 4.76 0.95
CA ILE A 128 22.47 4.01 -0.03
C ILE A 128 21.24 3.40 0.69
N PRO A 129 20.00 3.75 0.28
CA PRO A 129 18.81 3.17 0.86
C PRO A 129 18.69 1.70 0.48
N ASP A 130 18.21 0.87 1.41
CA ASP A 130 17.93 -0.53 1.13
C ASP A 130 16.79 -0.68 0.11
N ILE A 131 15.78 0.17 0.21
CA ILE A 131 14.59 0.14 -0.64
C ILE A 131 14.29 1.53 -1.17
N ILE A 132 13.88 1.59 -2.44
CA ILE A 132 13.31 2.79 -3.05
C ILE A 132 11.87 2.48 -3.46
N VAL A 133 10.93 3.33 -3.02
CA VAL A 133 9.50 3.26 -3.35
C VAL A 133 8.99 4.58 -3.88
N CYS A 134 7.91 4.55 -4.65
CA CYS A 134 7.18 5.75 -5.06
C CYS A 134 5.69 5.68 -4.68
N ILE A 135 5.13 6.84 -4.36
CA ILE A 135 3.73 7.05 -4.01
C ILE A 135 3.13 8.02 -5.01
N ASP A 136 1.91 7.74 -5.44
CA ASP A 136 1.11 8.69 -6.22
C ASP A 136 -0.39 8.37 -6.12
N ALA A 137 -1.24 9.36 -6.44
CA ALA A 137 -2.68 9.23 -6.49
C ALA A 137 -3.28 9.51 -7.88
N CYS A 138 -4.07 8.55 -8.36
CA CYS A 138 -4.83 8.70 -9.59
C CYS A 138 -6.30 9.03 -9.34
N PHE A 139 -6.68 10.28 -9.64
CA PHE A 139 -8.06 10.76 -9.56
C PHE A 139 -8.94 10.31 -10.72
N THR A 140 -8.42 9.63 -11.73
CA THR A 140 -9.26 9.15 -12.85
C THR A 140 -9.99 7.84 -12.51
N GLN A 141 -9.42 7.06 -11.58
CA GLN A 141 -9.90 5.77 -11.07
C GLN A 141 -11.02 5.92 -10.02
N LYS A 142 -12.07 6.67 -10.38
CA LYS A 142 -13.23 6.92 -9.51
C LYS A 142 -14.27 5.84 -9.66
N ARG A 143 -14.98 5.51 -8.58
CA ARG A 143 -16.16 4.62 -8.58
C ARG A 143 -17.41 5.37 -8.13
N ARG A 144 -18.49 5.27 -8.90
CA ARG A 144 -19.79 5.87 -8.56
C ARG A 144 -20.45 5.16 -7.38
N LYS A 145 -21.28 5.88 -6.63
CA LYS A 145 -22.22 5.25 -5.69
C LYS A 145 -23.24 4.43 -6.50
N GLY A 146 -23.53 3.20 -6.07
CA GLY A 146 -24.62 2.41 -6.64
C GLY A 146 -25.98 2.90 -6.13
N GLN A 147 -27.05 2.74 -6.92
CA GLN A 147 -28.41 2.80 -6.37
C GLN A 147 -28.56 1.63 -5.39
N GLY A 148 -28.54 1.90 -4.08
CA GLY A 148 -28.77 0.90 -3.02
C GLY A 148 -27.53 0.35 -2.29
N GLY A 149 -26.38 1.01 -2.34
CA GLY A 149 -25.18 0.60 -1.59
C GLY A 149 -24.78 1.61 -0.53
N GLY A 150 -25.50 1.65 0.59
CA GLY A 150 -25.11 2.41 1.78
C GLY A 150 -23.85 1.81 2.42
N ARG A 151 -22.89 2.69 2.72
CA ARG A 151 -21.96 2.55 3.85
C ARG A 151 -21.96 3.90 4.56
N ASP A 152 -21.75 3.82 5.87
CA ASP A 152 -22.07 4.81 6.90
C ASP A 152 -21.73 6.26 6.58
N ASP A 153 -22.52 7.16 7.17
CA ASP A 153 -22.29 8.60 7.14
C ASP A 153 -20.86 8.95 7.55
N PRO A 154 -20.19 9.89 6.84
CA PRO A 154 -18.89 10.37 7.28
C PRO A 154 -19.05 10.98 8.67
N ARG A 155 -18.33 10.43 9.67
CA ARG A 155 -18.16 11.10 10.97
C ARG A 155 -17.67 12.51 10.69
N HIS A 156 -18.47 13.51 11.07
CA HIS A 156 -18.08 14.90 11.00
C HIS A 156 -16.85 15.10 11.89
N ALA A 157 -15.67 15.18 11.28
CA ALA A 157 -14.53 15.81 11.91
C ALA A 157 -14.87 17.30 12.02
N SER A 158 -14.92 17.82 13.25
CA SER A 158 -15.07 19.25 13.50
C SER A 158 -13.92 19.98 12.81
N ASP A 159 -14.26 20.72 11.76
CA ASP A 159 -13.36 21.60 11.01
C ASP A 159 -13.03 22.81 11.89
N ASN A 160 -12.15 22.62 12.89
CA ASN A 160 -11.53 23.73 13.60
C ASN A 160 -10.47 24.33 12.68
N ARG A 161 -10.91 25.25 11.82
CA ARG A 161 -10.02 26.07 11.00
C ARG A 161 -9.25 27.04 11.90
N PRO A 162 -7.92 27.03 11.89
CA PRO A 162 -7.18 28.24 12.26
C PRO A 162 -7.41 29.28 11.16
N HIS A 163 -7.75 30.50 11.56
CA HIS A 163 -7.78 31.65 10.66
C HIS A 163 -6.41 31.79 9.96
N ARG A 164 -6.42 31.86 8.63
CA ARG A 164 -5.24 32.21 7.82
C ARG A 164 -4.93 33.69 8.02
N THR A 165 -4.01 34.00 8.92
CA THR A 165 -3.39 35.32 9.03
C THR A 165 -2.48 35.50 7.81
N GLN A 166 -2.67 36.59 7.07
CA GLN A 166 -1.67 37.06 6.12
C GLN A 166 -0.49 37.59 6.95
N PRO A 167 0.77 37.18 6.70
CA PRO A 167 1.90 37.85 7.31
C PRO A 167 2.08 39.19 6.59
N THR A 168 1.64 40.25 7.25
CA THR A 168 2.19 41.59 7.06
C THR A 168 3.24 41.77 8.15
N VAL A 169 4.51 41.65 7.78
CA VAL A 169 5.75 42.18 8.39
C VAL A 169 6.90 41.35 7.79
N GLU A 170 8.03 42.00 7.48
CA GLU A 170 9.28 41.37 7.07
C GLU A 170 9.83 40.51 8.23
N GLU A 171 9.25 39.33 8.46
CA GLU A 171 9.83 38.32 9.33
C GLU A 171 11.02 37.66 8.62
N GLU A 172 12.13 37.46 9.33
CA GLU A 172 13.26 36.68 8.83
C GLU A 172 12.77 35.28 8.43
N ASP A 173 13.16 34.82 7.24
CA ASP A 173 12.70 33.54 6.69
C ASP A 173 13.38 32.37 7.43
N GLU A 174 12.75 31.96 8.52
CA GLU A 174 13.26 30.91 9.41
C GLU A 174 13.16 29.51 8.81
N TYR A 175 14.04 28.63 9.30
CA TYR A 175 13.96 27.18 9.07
C TYR A 175 13.08 26.54 10.15
N GLU A 176 12.29 25.53 9.76
CA GLU A 176 11.64 24.67 10.75
C GLU A 176 12.66 23.64 11.27
N PRO A 177 12.72 23.37 12.59
CA PRO A 177 13.65 22.39 13.15
C PRO A 177 13.56 21.04 12.43
N GLY A 178 14.69 20.47 12.01
CA GLY A 178 14.74 19.20 11.27
C GLY A 178 14.55 19.32 9.75
N LEU A 179 14.22 20.50 9.21
CA LEU A 179 14.11 20.74 7.77
C LEU A 179 15.29 21.53 7.22
N LYS A 180 15.66 21.22 5.97
CA LYS A 180 16.77 21.85 5.24
C LYS A 180 16.33 23.00 4.35
N LEU A 181 15.07 23.42 4.42
CA LEU A 181 14.51 24.49 3.61
C LEU A 181 13.85 25.55 4.48
N PRO A 182 13.95 26.84 4.11
CA PRO A 182 13.20 27.91 4.75
C PRO A 182 11.68 27.73 4.62
N ARG A 183 10.93 28.34 5.55
CA ARG A 183 9.46 28.31 5.54
C ARG A 183 8.89 28.89 4.25
N SER A 184 9.45 29.98 3.72
CA SER A 184 8.96 30.62 2.50
C SER A 184 9.01 29.66 1.30
N VAL A 185 10.11 28.89 1.16
CA VAL A 185 10.29 27.92 0.08
C VAL A 185 9.27 26.80 0.19
N LEU A 186 9.07 26.26 1.40
CA LEU A 186 8.08 25.21 1.64
C LEU A 186 6.65 25.72 1.39
N ASN A 187 6.33 26.95 1.79
CA ASN A 187 5.03 27.55 1.51
C ASN A 187 4.83 27.78 0.01
N GLY A 188 5.85 28.28 -0.70
CA GLY A 188 5.82 28.44 -2.15
C GLY A 188 5.65 27.11 -2.89
N CYS A 189 6.28 26.03 -2.41
CA CYS A 189 6.04 24.68 -2.94
C CYS A 189 4.59 24.25 -2.71
N HIS A 190 4.06 24.43 -1.49
CA HIS A 190 2.67 24.08 -1.17
C HIS A 190 1.67 24.81 -2.07
N GLU A 191 1.89 26.10 -2.34
CA GLU A 191 1.03 26.91 -3.21
C GLU A 191 1.14 26.55 -4.69
N SER A 192 2.32 26.07 -5.15
CA SER A 192 2.54 25.71 -6.55
C SER A 192 1.81 24.42 -6.96
N PHE A 193 1.54 23.52 -6.01
CA PHE A 193 0.91 22.22 -6.30
C PHE A 193 -0.61 22.30 -6.23
N LEU A 194 -1.21 22.60 -7.39
CA LEU A 194 -2.65 22.53 -7.64
C LEU A 194 -3.26 21.14 -7.40
N ALA A 195 -2.43 20.09 -7.28
CA ALA A 195 -2.90 18.73 -7.08
C ALA A 195 -3.48 18.49 -5.67
N ALA A 196 -2.99 19.23 -4.68
CA ALA A 196 -3.40 19.17 -3.28
C ALA A 196 -4.37 20.30 -2.89
N ASP A 197 -4.80 21.14 -3.83
CA ASP A 197 -5.72 22.25 -3.55
C ASP A 197 -7.11 21.72 -3.15
N GLU A 198 -7.40 21.77 -1.85
CA GLU A 198 -8.70 21.40 -1.28
C GLU A 198 -9.86 22.22 -1.88
N LYS A 199 -9.56 23.40 -2.43
CA LYS A 199 -10.57 24.30 -3.02
C LYS A 199 -11.07 23.82 -4.38
N ARG A 200 -10.31 22.95 -5.07
CA ARG A 200 -10.76 22.26 -6.29
C ARG A 200 -11.05 20.81 -5.97
N GLN A 201 -12.29 20.51 -5.60
CA GLN A 201 -12.76 19.12 -5.45
C GLN A 201 -12.63 18.37 -6.80
N LYS A 202 -11.50 17.68 -7.00
CA LYS A 202 -11.24 16.84 -8.17
C LYS A 202 -12.29 15.75 -8.34
N ALA A 203 -12.95 15.33 -7.26
CA ALA A 203 -14.11 14.46 -7.25
C ALA A 203 -15.04 14.80 -6.09
N SER A 204 -16.34 14.93 -6.36
CA SER A 204 -17.35 15.08 -5.32
C SER A 204 -17.64 13.73 -4.65
N THR A 205 -17.51 13.68 -3.32
CA THR A 205 -17.89 12.53 -2.48
C THR A 205 -19.41 12.29 -2.48
N GLN A 206 -20.21 13.20 -3.04
CA GLN A 206 -21.65 12.99 -3.25
C GLN A 206 -21.91 12.00 -4.38
N LEU A 207 -21.15 12.09 -5.48
CA LEU A 207 -21.33 11.29 -6.69
C LEU A 207 -20.49 10.00 -6.68
N PHE A 208 -19.31 10.07 -6.07
CA PHE A 208 -18.35 8.98 -6.07
C PHE A 208 -18.21 8.38 -4.68
N ALA A 209 -18.25 7.05 -4.62
CA ALA A 209 -17.93 6.29 -3.42
C ALA A 209 -16.41 6.19 -3.23
N ASP A 210 -15.68 6.01 -4.35
CA ASP A 210 -14.23 6.08 -4.38
C ASP A 210 -13.84 7.27 -5.27
N THR A 211 -13.10 8.23 -4.74
CA THR A 211 -12.67 9.48 -5.40
C THR A 211 -11.39 9.32 -6.22
N GLY A 212 -10.69 8.19 -6.07
CA GLY A 212 -9.46 7.84 -6.76
C GLY A 212 -8.81 6.61 -6.15
N LEU A 213 -7.60 6.30 -6.61
CA LEU A 213 -6.70 5.30 -6.04
C LEU A 213 -5.39 5.97 -5.65
N MET A 214 -4.83 5.60 -4.50
CA MET A 214 -3.43 5.88 -4.17
C MET A 214 -2.65 4.57 -4.18
N THR A 215 -1.42 4.61 -4.67
CA THR A 215 -0.56 3.43 -4.82
C THR A 215 0.78 3.62 -4.13
N LEU A 216 1.38 2.51 -3.69
CA LEU A 216 2.78 2.42 -3.31
C LEU A 216 3.44 1.36 -4.20
N LEU A 217 4.43 1.74 -4.99
CA LEU A 217 5.22 0.83 -5.81
C LEU A 217 6.68 0.81 -5.37
N CYS A 218 7.37 -0.31 -5.60
CA CYS A 218 8.82 -0.33 -5.53
C CYS A 218 9.45 0.21 -6.83
N ARG A 219 10.76 0.46 -6.80
CA ARG A 219 11.55 0.91 -7.97
C ARG A 219 11.51 0.00 -9.21
N HIS A 220 11.04 -1.24 -9.07
CA HIS A 220 10.86 -2.19 -10.18
C HIS A 220 9.40 -2.19 -10.70
N ASP A 221 8.65 -1.12 -10.45
CA ASP A 221 7.25 -0.91 -10.83
C ASP A 221 6.28 -1.99 -10.34
N ARG A 222 6.61 -2.61 -9.20
CA ARG A 222 5.75 -3.63 -8.60
C ARG A 222 4.86 -3.01 -7.55
N VAL A 223 3.56 -3.28 -7.65
CA VAL A 223 2.57 -2.74 -6.74
C VAL A 223 2.71 -3.43 -5.38
N LEU A 224 3.04 -2.66 -4.35
CA LEU A 224 3.09 -3.17 -2.98
C LEU A 224 1.70 -3.11 -2.36
N TRP A 225 1.04 -1.95 -2.45
CA TRP A 225 -0.33 -1.75 -1.98
C TRP A 225 -1.07 -0.69 -2.79
N LEU A 226 -2.39 -0.84 -2.84
CA LEU A 226 -3.34 0.14 -3.37
C LEU A 226 -4.36 0.49 -2.30
N VAL A 227 -4.75 1.75 -2.25
CA VAL A 227 -5.79 2.25 -1.34
C VAL A 227 -6.86 2.98 -2.13
N ASN A 228 -8.12 2.59 -1.92
CA ASN A 228 -9.26 3.33 -2.40
C ASN A 228 -9.39 4.63 -1.62
N MET A 229 -9.37 5.75 -2.32
CA MET A 229 -9.61 7.06 -1.71
C MET A 229 -11.11 7.27 -1.58
N THR A 230 -11.59 7.60 -0.38
CA THR A 230 -13.01 7.81 -0.07
C THR A 230 -13.32 9.27 0.32
N SER A 231 -12.28 10.09 0.52
CA SER A 231 -12.41 11.53 0.78
C SER A 231 -12.12 12.37 -0.46
N ALA A 232 -12.54 13.63 -0.44
CA ALA A 232 -12.11 14.59 -1.46
C ALA A 232 -10.61 14.90 -1.33
N GLY A 233 -9.90 14.84 -2.46
CA GLY A 233 -8.48 15.19 -2.56
C GLY A 233 -7.52 14.11 -2.05
N GLU A 234 -6.22 14.39 -2.22
CA GLU A 234 -5.09 13.48 -1.96
C GLU A 234 -4.67 13.34 -0.50
N LYS A 235 -5.61 13.55 0.44
CA LYS A 235 -5.33 13.71 1.88
C LYS A 235 -4.12 12.86 2.35
N GLN A 236 -3.15 13.51 3.00
CA GLN A 236 -1.85 12.91 3.34
C GLN A 236 -1.92 11.58 4.10
N TYR A 237 -3.02 11.33 4.84
CA TYR A 237 -3.18 10.09 5.60
C TYR A 237 -3.15 8.83 4.72
N TYR A 238 -3.50 8.91 3.43
CA TYR A 238 -3.35 7.76 2.53
C TYR A 238 -1.88 7.38 2.35
N ALA A 239 -1.02 8.37 2.08
CA ALA A 239 0.42 8.17 1.95
C ALA A 239 1.02 7.70 3.28
N LEU A 240 0.67 8.35 4.40
CA LEU A 240 1.14 7.94 5.73
C LEU A 240 0.75 6.50 6.07
N THR A 241 -0.48 6.07 5.72
CA THR A 241 -0.93 4.69 5.96
C THR A 241 -0.15 3.69 5.12
N LEU A 242 0.12 4.01 3.86
CA LEU A 242 0.95 3.17 2.98
C LEU A 242 2.39 3.04 3.50
N ILE A 243 2.99 4.14 3.95
CA ILE A 243 4.33 4.14 4.53
C ILE A 243 4.35 3.33 5.83
N ARG A 244 3.37 3.54 6.70
CA ARG A 244 3.28 2.74 7.94
C ARG A 244 3.18 1.25 7.63
N ARG A 245 2.32 0.89 6.67
CA ARG A 245 2.14 -0.50 6.26
C ARG A 245 3.42 -1.09 5.67
N LEU A 246 4.22 -0.30 4.96
CA LEU A 246 5.54 -0.72 4.49
C LEU A 246 6.45 -1.06 5.67
N PHE A 247 6.63 -0.15 6.64
CA PHE A 247 7.51 -0.37 7.78
C PHE A 247 7.04 -1.50 8.73
N ASP A 248 5.74 -1.75 8.85
CA ASP A 248 5.21 -2.94 9.55
C ASP A 248 5.70 -4.26 8.94
N ASN A 249 6.16 -4.22 7.68
CA ASN A 249 6.62 -5.38 6.92
C ASN A 249 8.14 -5.39 6.68
N LEU A 250 8.88 -4.44 7.27
CA LEU A 250 10.33 -4.32 7.17
C LEU A 250 11.02 -4.51 8.53
N PRO A 251 12.31 -4.93 8.54
CA PRO A 251 13.14 -4.84 9.74
C PRO A 251 13.32 -3.39 10.18
N ALA A 252 13.47 -3.16 11.49
CA ALA A 252 13.62 -1.82 12.05
C ALA A 252 14.90 -1.09 11.60
N SER A 253 15.93 -1.84 11.19
CA SER A 253 17.20 -1.28 10.70
C SER A 253 17.17 -0.84 9.24
N MET A 254 16.10 -1.14 8.51
CA MET A 254 16.05 -0.97 7.06
C MET A 254 15.71 0.46 6.67
N THR A 255 16.51 1.03 5.76
CA THR A 255 16.35 2.39 5.26
C THR A 255 15.51 2.42 3.97
N VAL A 256 14.65 3.42 3.84
CA VAL A 256 13.71 3.54 2.72
C VAL A 256 13.77 4.95 2.14
N SER A 257 14.03 5.03 0.84
CA SER A 257 13.84 6.24 0.06
C SER A 257 12.44 6.29 -0.55
N ILE A 258 11.70 7.35 -0.26
CA ILE A 258 10.32 7.55 -0.71
C ILE A 258 10.27 8.70 -1.71
N LEU A 259 9.87 8.41 -2.94
CA LEU A 259 9.56 9.44 -3.92
C LEU A 259 8.05 9.75 -3.93
N TYR A 260 7.72 11.03 -3.83
CA TYR A 260 6.33 11.50 -3.86
C TYR A 260 6.24 12.91 -4.42
N ASP A 261 5.21 13.22 -5.21
CA ASP A 261 4.94 14.54 -5.80
C ASP A 261 5.13 15.71 -4.83
N ILE A 262 4.62 15.55 -3.62
CA ILE A 262 4.70 16.53 -2.55
C ILE A 262 5.56 16.02 -1.40
N GLY A 263 6.61 15.25 -1.70
CA GLY A 263 7.53 14.66 -0.72
C GLY A 263 8.10 15.66 0.28
N CYS A 264 8.42 16.88 -0.16
CA CYS A 264 8.88 17.96 0.73
C CYS A 264 7.80 18.38 1.75
N GLN A 265 6.53 18.41 1.35
CA GLN A 265 5.40 18.75 2.23
C GLN A 265 5.06 17.59 3.16
N LEU A 266 5.16 16.35 2.68
CA LEU A 266 4.96 15.17 3.52
C LEU A 266 6.04 15.10 4.60
N HIS A 267 7.31 15.33 4.23
CA HIS A 267 8.41 15.40 5.19
C HIS A 267 8.18 16.50 6.24
N ARG A 268 7.86 17.73 5.79
CA ARG A 268 7.47 18.84 6.69
C ARG A 268 6.36 18.45 7.65
N SER A 269 5.32 17.76 7.16
CA SER A 269 4.18 17.34 7.96
C SER A 269 4.57 16.29 9.00
N CYS A 270 5.46 15.34 8.64
CA CYS A 270 5.97 14.35 9.59
C CYS A 270 6.73 15.01 10.75
N ILE A 271 7.62 15.95 10.45
CA ILE A 271 8.39 16.68 11.45
C ILE A 271 7.48 17.55 12.32
N LYS A 272 6.58 18.31 11.71
CA LYS A 272 5.71 19.26 12.42
C LYS A 272 4.70 18.58 13.35
N PHE A 273 4.16 17.43 12.94
CA PHE A 273 3.07 16.76 13.66
C PHE A 273 3.50 15.46 14.35
N GLY A 274 4.78 15.07 14.26
CA GLY A 274 5.29 13.82 14.84
C GLY A 274 4.76 12.55 14.16
N PHE A 275 4.37 12.64 12.89
CA PHE A 275 3.98 11.44 12.14
C PHE A 275 5.22 10.59 11.82
N LEU A 276 5.06 9.27 11.90
CA LEU A 276 6.13 8.30 11.61
C LEU A 276 7.39 8.50 12.48
N HIS A 277 7.27 9.10 13.67
CA HIS A 277 8.40 9.43 14.55
C HIS A 277 9.30 8.23 14.89
N ASP A 278 8.77 7.01 14.87
CA ASP A 278 9.49 5.77 15.15
C ASP A 278 10.32 5.25 13.97
N VAL A 279 10.06 5.74 12.75
CA VAL A 279 10.73 5.28 11.52
C VAL A 279 11.27 6.44 10.66
N ILE A 280 11.08 7.70 11.09
CA ILE A 280 11.42 8.88 10.30
C ILE A 280 12.91 8.95 9.97
N ASP A 281 13.76 8.51 10.89
CA ASP A 281 15.22 8.50 10.71
C ASP A 281 15.66 7.45 9.67
N CYS A 282 14.83 6.44 9.41
CA CYS A 282 15.04 5.45 8.36
C CYS A 282 14.55 5.93 7.00
N ILE A 283 13.91 7.11 6.90
CA ILE A 283 13.29 7.59 5.67
C ILE A 283 14.10 8.72 5.04
N THR A 284 14.34 8.60 3.74
CA THR A 284 14.77 9.72 2.89
C THR A 284 13.66 10.11 1.93
N PHE A 285 13.13 11.33 2.07
CA PHE A 285 12.12 11.84 1.15
C PHE A 285 12.75 12.48 -0.09
N ALA A 286 12.15 12.21 -1.25
CA ALA A 286 12.44 12.88 -2.51
C ALA A 286 11.15 13.15 -3.28
N ILE A 287 11.26 13.94 -4.35
CA ILE A 287 10.18 14.25 -5.28
C ILE A 287 10.39 13.45 -6.57
N LEU A 288 9.31 13.00 -7.22
CA LEU A 288 9.39 12.38 -8.54
C LEU A 288 10.13 13.29 -9.53
N ILE A 289 10.97 12.72 -10.41
CA ILE A 289 11.96 13.50 -11.16
C ILE A 289 11.33 14.63 -12.00
N PHE A 290 10.22 14.37 -12.68
CA PHE A 290 9.55 15.39 -13.50
C PHE A 290 8.73 16.36 -12.65
N HIS A 291 8.19 15.91 -11.52
CA HIS A 291 7.41 16.74 -10.61
C HIS A 291 8.30 17.70 -9.83
N ALA A 292 9.57 17.36 -9.60
CA ALA A 292 10.52 18.21 -8.90
C ALA A 292 10.66 19.61 -9.55
N TYR A 293 10.56 19.70 -10.87
CA TYR A 293 10.62 20.99 -11.58
C TYR A 293 9.44 21.93 -11.29
N GLY A 294 8.32 21.40 -10.78
CA GLY A 294 7.19 22.20 -10.29
C GLY A 294 7.41 22.80 -8.90
N HIS A 295 8.47 22.41 -8.18
CA HIS A 295 8.83 22.96 -6.88
C HIS A 295 9.78 24.16 -6.98
N GLN A 296 9.84 24.94 -5.91
CA GLN A 296 10.77 26.05 -5.77
C GLN A 296 12.22 25.60 -5.95
N TRP A 297 13.07 26.45 -6.53
CA TRP A 297 14.46 26.08 -6.86
C TRP A 297 15.28 25.52 -5.67
N PRO A 298 15.21 26.08 -4.45
CA PRO A 298 15.91 25.49 -3.31
C PRO A 298 15.38 24.09 -2.93
N CYS A 299 14.07 23.87 -3.07
CA CYS A 299 13.48 22.54 -2.87
C CYS A 299 14.04 21.51 -3.85
N GLN A 300 14.25 21.92 -5.10
CA GLN A 300 14.91 21.07 -6.10
C GLN A 300 16.37 20.76 -5.77
N LEU A 301 17.05 21.50 -4.90
CA LEU A 301 18.40 21.15 -4.48
C LEU A 301 18.41 20.04 -3.43
N ILE A 302 17.40 20.03 -2.55
CA ILE A 302 17.32 19.12 -1.42
C ILE A 302 16.57 17.82 -1.77
N TYR A 303 15.45 17.91 -2.46
CA TYR A 303 14.51 16.80 -2.65
C TYR A 303 14.54 16.20 -4.06
N HIS A 304 15.37 16.71 -4.97
CA HIS A 304 15.47 16.14 -6.31
C HIS A 304 16.32 14.85 -6.29
N PRO A 305 15.83 13.71 -6.79
CA PRO A 305 16.49 12.42 -6.62
C PRO A 305 17.87 12.36 -7.29
N ARG A 306 18.07 13.09 -8.40
CA ARG A 306 19.41 13.22 -9.04
C ARG A 306 20.46 14.00 -8.24
N LYS A 307 20.06 14.67 -7.15
CA LYS A 307 20.96 15.41 -6.26
C LYS A 307 21.09 14.75 -4.90
N GLY A 308 20.26 13.74 -4.61
CA GLY A 308 20.33 12.92 -3.42
C GLY A 308 21.21 11.68 -3.62
N ILE A 309 21.95 11.31 -2.58
CA ILE A 309 22.72 10.05 -2.56
C ILE A 309 21.74 8.88 -2.51
N GLY A 310 22.09 7.78 -3.17
CA GLY A 310 21.36 6.51 -3.02
C GLY A 310 20.15 6.31 -3.94
N PHE A 311 19.71 7.31 -4.71
CA PHE A 311 18.60 7.15 -5.67
C PHE A 311 19.01 6.51 -7.00
N GLY A 312 20.31 6.50 -7.32
CA GLY A 312 20.85 5.95 -8.57
C GLY A 312 20.20 6.59 -9.81
N LEU A 313 19.73 5.74 -10.73
CA LEU A 313 19.02 6.18 -11.94
C LEU A 313 17.49 6.18 -11.80
N THR A 314 16.95 5.99 -10.61
CA THR A 314 15.50 5.91 -10.37
C THR A 314 14.83 7.24 -10.74
N ASP A 315 13.83 7.18 -11.63
CA ASP A 315 13.04 8.34 -12.06
C ASP A 315 11.79 8.56 -11.17
N GLY A 316 11.26 7.49 -10.59
CA GLY A 316 10.04 7.50 -9.77
C GLY A 316 8.75 7.30 -10.59
N GLU A 317 8.85 7.16 -11.92
CA GLU A 317 7.70 7.13 -12.84
C GLU A 317 6.91 5.81 -12.82
N GLY A 318 7.18 4.92 -11.85
CA GLY A 318 6.50 3.64 -11.72
C GLY A 318 5.00 3.77 -11.54
N CYS A 319 4.55 4.77 -10.78
CA CYS A 319 3.12 5.03 -10.60
C CYS A 319 2.43 5.39 -11.93
N GLU A 320 3.02 6.30 -12.72
CA GLU A 320 2.46 6.73 -14.00
C GLU A 320 2.43 5.60 -15.04
N ARG A 321 3.47 4.76 -15.06
CA ARG A 321 3.49 3.53 -15.87
C ARG A 321 2.36 2.59 -15.46
N PHE A 322 2.14 2.40 -14.16
CA PHE A 322 1.04 1.60 -13.65
C PHE A 322 -0.32 2.18 -14.03
N TRP A 323 -0.53 3.49 -13.87
CA TRP A 323 -1.77 4.16 -14.26
C TRP A 323 -2.09 4.03 -15.74
N SER A 324 -1.06 4.14 -16.59
CA SER A 324 -1.17 3.89 -18.02
C SER A 324 -1.64 2.45 -18.31
N ALA A 325 -1.03 1.46 -17.65
CA ALA A 325 -1.36 0.04 -17.83
C ALA A 325 -2.81 -0.29 -17.45
N ILE A 326 -3.34 0.34 -16.41
CA ILE A 326 -4.72 0.10 -15.94
C ILE A 326 -5.75 1.09 -16.49
N ARG A 327 -5.35 2.04 -17.36
CA ARG A 327 -6.24 3.08 -17.91
C ARG A 327 -7.49 2.52 -18.59
N LYS A 328 -7.36 1.39 -19.29
CA LYS A 328 -8.47 0.72 -19.99
C LYS A 328 -9.60 0.26 -19.05
N LEU A 329 -9.31 0.11 -17.75
CA LEU A 329 -10.26 -0.32 -16.75
C LEU A 329 -11.13 0.84 -16.22
N ILE A 330 -10.73 2.09 -16.41
CA ILE A 330 -11.43 3.26 -15.85
C ILE A 330 -12.94 3.25 -16.17
N PRO A 331 -13.40 3.02 -17.43
CA PRO A 331 -14.82 3.06 -17.74
C PRO A 331 -15.63 1.97 -17.05
N SER A 332 -15.09 0.74 -17.00
CA SER A 332 -15.78 -0.42 -16.41
C SER A 332 -15.77 -0.35 -14.89
N LEU A 333 -14.65 0.03 -14.28
CA LEU A 333 -14.52 0.16 -12.83
C LEU A 333 -15.39 1.29 -12.27
N ARG A 334 -15.58 2.37 -13.04
CA ARG A 334 -16.38 3.52 -12.62
C ARG A 334 -17.83 3.19 -12.26
N VAL A 335 -18.40 2.16 -12.87
CA VAL A 335 -19.78 1.71 -12.63
C VAL A 335 -19.85 0.37 -11.89
N SER A 336 -18.69 -0.20 -11.53
CA SER A 336 -18.61 -1.50 -10.87
C SER A 336 -19.09 -1.45 -9.41
N ARG A 337 -19.51 -2.59 -8.89
CA ARG A 337 -19.76 -2.77 -7.44
C ARG A 337 -18.44 -2.88 -6.69
N TYR A 338 -18.45 -2.57 -5.40
CA TYR A 338 -17.24 -2.52 -4.57
C TYR A 338 -16.35 -3.77 -4.67
N HIS A 339 -16.90 -4.98 -4.46
CA HIS A 339 -16.10 -6.20 -4.53
C HIS A 339 -15.61 -6.54 -5.94
N GLN A 340 -16.40 -6.22 -6.97
CA GLN A 340 -16.00 -6.39 -8.36
C GLN A 340 -14.87 -5.43 -8.73
N HIS A 341 -14.91 -4.20 -8.21
CA HIS A 341 -13.85 -3.21 -8.37
C HIS A 341 -12.52 -3.76 -7.86
N LEU A 342 -12.51 -4.23 -6.61
CA LEU A 342 -11.32 -4.81 -5.96
C LEU A 342 -10.82 -6.04 -6.71
N PHE A 343 -11.71 -6.95 -7.09
CA PHE A 343 -11.34 -8.19 -7.79
C PHE A 343 -10.67 -7.91 -9.13
N ILE A 344 -11.24 -7.00 -9.95
CA ILE A 344 -10.67 -6.66 -11.26
C ILE A 344 -9.32 -5.96 -11.10
N LEU A 345 -9.19 -5.04 -10.15
CA LEU A 345 -7.91 -4.39 -9.87
C LEU A 345 -6.85 -5.39 -9.41
N ASP A 346 -7.16 -6.24 -8.43
CA ASP A 346 -6.24 -7.26 -7.92
C ASP A 346 -5.80 -8.22 -9.02
N THR A 347 -6.74 -8.67 -9.86
CA THR A 347 -6.45 -9.55 -11.00
C THR A 347 -5.54 -8.87 -12.02
N GLN A 348 -5.80 -7.60 -12.35
CA GLN A 348 -4.95 -6.86 -13.28
C GLN A 348 -3.56 -6.62 -12.70
N VAL A 349 -3.45 -6.32 -11.40
CA VAL A 349 -2.15 -6.19 -10.72
C VAL A 349 -1.38 -7.49 -10.78
N LYS A 350 -2.01 -8.63 -10.47
CA LYS A 350 -1.37 -9.96 -10.58
C LYS A 350 -0.87 -10.25 -11.98
N HIS A 351 -1.67 -9.93 -13.00
CA HIS A 351 -1.26 -10.11 -14.39
C HIS A 351 -0.06 -9.26 -14.77
N LEU A 352 -0.05 -7.96 -14.41
CA LEU A 352 1.08 -7.07 -14.64
C LEU A 352 2.32 -7.50 -13.86
N ASP A 353 2.11 -7.99 -12.64
CA ASP A 353 3.14 -8.57 -11.80
C ASP A 353 3.78 -9.77 -12.53
N GLU A 354 3.01 -10.75 -13.00
CA GLU A 354 3.51 -11.93 -13.72
C GLU A 354 4.25 -11.56 -15.02
N GLU A 355 3.70 -10.62 -15.79
CA GLU A 355 4.31 -10.15 -17.04
C GLU A 355 5.68 -9.51 -16.79
N SER A 356 5.75 -8.62 -15.79
CA SER A 356 6.99 -7.92 -15.43
C SER A 356 8.01 -8.83 -14.73
N MET A 357 7.60 -9.94 -14.10
CA MET A 357 8.55 -10.90 -13.48
C MET A 357 9.56 -11.44 -14.49
N SER A 358 9.13 -11.68 -15.74
CA SER A 358 9.99 -12.22 -16.80
C SER A 358 11.06 -11.21 -17.28
N GLY A 359 10.84 -9.92 -17.02
CA GLY A 359 11.76 -8.83 -17.37
C GLY A 359 12.57 -8.28 -16.19
N LEU A 360 12.47 -8.88 -15.00
CA LEU A 360 13.20 -8.38 -13.83
C LEU A 360 14.71 -8.57 -13.99
N GLY A 361 15.46 -7.47 -13.99
CA GLY A 361 16.93 -7.47 -14.04
C GLY A 361 17.52 -7.34 -15.45
N HIS A 362 16.71 -7.13 -16.48
CA HIS A 362 17.15 -6.84 -17.85
C HIS A 362 17.22 -5.34 -18.15
#